data_AF-A0A5S3SFR4-F1
#
_entry.id   AF-A0A5S3SFR4-F1
#
_cell.length_a   1.000
_cell.length_b   1.000
_cell.length_c   1.000
_cell.angle_alpha   90.00
_cell.angle_beta   90.00
_cell.angle_gamma   90.00
#
_symmetry.space_group_name_H-M   'P 1'
#
loop_
_entity.id
_entity.type
_entity.pdbx_description
1 polymer ?
#
loop_
_entity_poly.entity_id
_entity_poly.type
_entity_poly.pdbx_seq_one_letter_code
_entity_poly.pdbx_strand_id
1 'polypeptide(L)'
;MGIGGDMNKTCWKIGFFVIACFVMYAIYDAFTVADIIAPTHPFFLSLLMLVADLLILFGAYCCAFNKFIIRSKAIWLAVIILFFTLNGAALIYEFINNHGGYEVYDMVTMTAFYLLFASVLVLPIIKYIEDLNQINSNPDIDTNPQ
;
A
#
# COMPACT_ATOMS: atom_id res chain seq x y z
N MET A 1 22.49 25.20 5.02
CA MET A 1 21.20 25.06 4.30
C MET A 1 21.28 23.82 3.43
N GLY A 2 20.75 22.71 3.92
CA GLY A 2 20.86 21.39 3.29
C GLY A 2 19.75 21.16 2.26
N ILE A 3 19.96 21.59 1.02
CA ILE A 3 19.02 21.39 -0.09
C ILE A 3 18.79 19.90 -0.41
N GLY A 4 19.70 19.01 0.03
CA GLY A 4 19.56 17.55 -0.16
C GLY A 4 18.60 16.84 0.80
N GLY A 5 18.30 17.41 1.97
CA GLY A 5 17.41 16.79 2.96
C GLY A 5 15.92 16.97 2.63
N ASP A 6 15.55 18.14 2.09
CA ASP A 6 14.16 18.50 1.81
C ASP A 6 13.63 17.96 0.48
N MET A 7 14.50 17.75 -0.51
CA MET A 7 14.11 17.17 -1.80
C MET A 7 13.58 15.74 -1.65
N ASN A 8 14.19 14.93 -0.77
CA ASN A 8 13.73 13.57 -0.51
C ASN A 8 12.38 13.57 0.24
N LYS A 9 12.23 14.44 1.24
CA LYS A 9 10.97 14.60 2.01
C LYS A 9 9.80 15.01 1.13
N THR A 10 10.03 15.90 0.15
CA THR A 10 8.98 16.36 -0.77
C THR A 10 8.51 15.24 -1.70
N CYS A 11 9.43 14.38 -2.16
CA CYS A 11 9.10 13.21 -2.97
C CYS A 11 8.14 12.26 -2.25
N TRP A 12 8.40 11.94 -0.97
CA TRP A 12 7.53 11.05 -0.18
C TRP A 12 6.17 11.67 0.12
N LYS A 13 6.09 12.99 0.30
CA LYS A 13 4.82 13.71 0.43
C LYS A 13 4.00 13.65 -0.86
N ILE A 14 4.62 13.87 -2.01
CA ILE A 14 3.96 13.73 -3.32
C ILE A 14 3.48 12.29 -3.52
N GLY A 15 4.35 11.31 -3.22
CA GLY A 15 4.01 9.89 -3.27
C GLY A 15 2.82 9.54 -2.38
N PHE A 16 2.77 10.07 -1.17
CA PHE A 16 1.61 9.91 -0.27
C PHE A 16 0.32 10.45 -0.90
N PHE A 17 0.33 11.66 -1.47
CA PHE A 17 -0.87 12.21 -2.12
C PHE A 17 -1.33 11.35 -3.30
N VAL A 18 -0.39 10.85 -4.12
CA VAL A 18 -0.71 9.93 -5.22
C VAL A 18 -1.36 8.66 -4.70
N ILE A 19 -0.78 8.02 -3.68
CA ILE A 19 -1.34 6.81 -3.05
C ILE A 19 -2.73 7.10 -2.47
N ALA A 20 -2.90 8.23 -1.77
CA ALA A 20 -4.16 8.63 -1.18
C ALA A 20 -5.25 8.82 -2.24
N CYS A 21 -4.94 9.46 -3.36
CA CYS A 21 -5.87 9.60 -4.48
C CYS A 21 -6.29 8.23 -5.05
N PHE A 22 -5.34 7.29 -5.21
CA PHE A 22 -5.66 5.94 -5.68
C PHE A 22 -6.52 5.16 -4.70
N VAL A 23 -6.21 5.21 -3.40
CA VAL A 23 -7.02 4.54 -2.36
C VAL A 23 -8.42 5.14 -2.31
N MET A 24 -8.56 6.47 -2.36
CA MET A 24 -9.86 7.14 -2.38
C MET A 24 -10.66 6.80 -3.65
N TYR A 25 -10.00 6.72 -4.80
CA TYR A 25 -10.62 6.28 -6.05
C TYR A 25 -11.11 4.84 -5.94
N ALA A 26 -10.28 3.92 -5.44
CA ALA A 26 -10.64 2.51 -5.28
C ALA A 26 -11.82 2.33 -4.31
N ILE A 27 -11.85 3.08 -3.21
CA ILE A 27 -12.99 3.12 -2.28
C ILE A 27 -14.24 3.63 -3.00
N TYR A 28 -14.14 4.75 -3.72
CA TYR A 28 -15.28 5.32 -4.44
C TYR A 28 -15.85 4.32 -5.47
N ASP A 29 -14.98 3.69 -6.26
CA ASP A 29 -15.35 2.70 -7.26
C ASP A 29 -16.05 1.49 -6.60
N ALA A 30 -15.49 0.97 -5.50
CA ALA A 30 -16.07 -0.14 -4.75
C ALA A 30 -17.47 0.16 -4.18
N PHE A 31 -17.80 1.43 -3.89
CA PHE A 31 -19.12 1.84 -3.38
C PHE A 31 -20.10 2.29 -4.47
N THR A 32 -19.65 2.49 -5.72
CA THR A 32 -20.49 3.05 -6.79
C THR A 32 -20.72 2.11 -7.97
N VAL A 33 -19.86 1.11 -8.15
CA VAL A 33 -20.07 0.05 -9.14
C VAL A 33 -21.20 -0.87 -8.67
N ALA A 34 -22.11 -1.20 -9.58
CA ALA A 34 -23.24 -2.08 -9.27
C ALA A 34 -22.76 -3.50 -8.87
N ASP A 35 -23.39 -4.09 -7.85
CA ASP A 35 -23.08 -5.42 -7.30
C ASP A 35 -23.06 -6.56 -8.34
N ILE A 36 -23.64 -6.34 -9.52
CA ILE A 36 -23.69 -7.29 -10.64
C ILE A 36 -22.33 -7.41 -11.34
N ILE A 37 -21.44 -6.41 -11.18
CA ILE A 37 -20.15 -6.30 -11.88
C ILE A 37 -18.98 -6.54 -10.90
N ALA A 38 -19.13 -6.19 -9.62
CA ALA A 38 -18.13 -6.38 -8.57
C ALA A 38 -18.82 -6.36 -7.19
N PRO A 39 -18.28 -7.01 -6.14
CA PRO A 39 -17.01 -7.73 -6.10
C PRO A 39 -17.13 -9.17 -6.62
N THR A 40 -16.08 -9.61 -7.33
CA THR A 40 -15.92 -11.01 -7.79
C THR A 40 -15.52 -11.97 -6.66
N HIS A 41 -15.35 -11.46 -5.44
CA HIS A 41 -14.91 -12.20 -4.27
C HIS A 41 -15.84 -11.94 -3.08
N PRO A 42 -15.78 -12.76 -2.02
CA PRO A 42 -16.66 -12.61 -0.86
C PRO A 42 -16.47 -11.26 -0.17
N PHE A 43 -17.57 -10.66 0.32
CA PHE A 43 -17.56 -9.37 1.03
C PHE A 43 -16.52 -9.27 2.16
N PHE A 44 -16.30 -10.37 2.87
CA PHE A 44 -15.30 -10.43 3.94
C PHE A 44 -13.87 -10.17 3.43
N LEU A 45 -13.53 -10.65 2.24
CA LEU A 45 -12.23 -10.39 1.62
C LEU A 45 -12.10 -8.90 1.25
N SER A 46 -13.15 -8.29 0.69
CA SER A 46 -13.16 -6.86 0.37
C SER A 46 -12.96 -5.98 1.62
N LEU A 47 -13.58 -6.35 2.75
CA LEU A 47 -13.39 -5.66 4.02
C LEU A 47 -11.95 -5.75 4.52
N LEU A 48 -11.34 -6.94 4.44
CA LEU A 48 -9.94 -7.12 4.82
C LEU A 48 -8.99 -6.34 3.92
N MET A 49 -9.26 -6.30 2.61
CA MET A 49 -8.48 -5.50 1.67
C MET A 49 -8.56 -4.02 2.01
N LEU A 50 -9.76 -3.49 2.29
CA LEU A 50 -9.92 -2.10 2.72
C LEU A 50 -9.09 -1.79 3.97
N VAL A 51 -9.08 -2.69 4.96
CA VAL A 51 -8.26 -2.52 6.16
C VAL A 51 -6.77 -2.53 5.81
N ALA A 52 -6.33 -3.42 4.92
CA ALA A 52 -4.94 -3.46 4.47
C ALA A 52 -4.55 -2.18 3.72
N ASP A 53 -5.39 -1.66 2.83
CA ASP A 53 -5.15 -0.43 2.09
C ASP A 53 -5.03 0.78 3.02
N LEU A 54 -5.89 0.86 4.04
CA LEU A 54 -5.80 1.89 5.07
C LEU A 54 -4.51 1.80 5.89
N LEU A 55 -4.04 0.59 6.19
CA LEU A 55 -2.76 0.38 6.88
C LEU A 55 -1.57 0.76 5.99
N ILE A 56 -1.63 0.47 4.69
CA ILE A 56 -0.61 0.90 3.72
C ILE A 56 -0.58 2.43 3.64
N LEU A 57 -1.74 3.07 3.50
CA LEU A 57 -1.89 4.51 3.48
C LEU A 57 -1.38 5.16 4.77
N PHE A 58 -1.68 4.55 5.91
CA PHE A 58 -1.18 4.99 7.22
C PHE A 58 0.35 4.88 7.31
N GLY A 59 0.94 3.81 6.79
CA GLY A 59 2.39 3.67 6.69
C GLY A 59 3.03 4.71 5.77
N ALA A 60 2.42 4.97 4.62
CA ALA A 60 2.84 6.03 3.70
C ALA A 60 2.75 7.42 4.34
N TYR A 61 1.70 7.68 5.13
CA TYR A 61 1.59 8.89 5.95
C TYR A 61 2.73 9.00 6.98
N CYS A 62 3.00 7.92 7.72
CA CYS A 62 4.08 7.89 8.70
C CYS A 62 5.43 8.19 8.05
N CYS A 63 5.69 7.65 6.86
CA CYS A 63 6.89 7.95 6.07
C CYS A 63 6.94 9.42 5.61
N ALA A 64 5.88 9.91 4.96
CA ALA A 64 5.85 11.25 4.36
C ALA A 64 6.01 12.39 5.38
N PHE A 65 5.55 12.17 6.62
CA PHE A 65 5.59 13.16 7.70
C PHE A 65 6.59 12.82 8.81
N ASN A 66 7.45 11.82 8.62
CA ASN A 66 8.40 11.32 9.63
C ASN A 66 7.74 11.09 11.01
N LYS A 67 6.54 10.52 11.02
CA LYS A 67 5.79 10.23 12.25
C LYS A 67 6.03 8.79 12.66
N PHE A 68 6.81 8.59 13.73
CA PHE A 68 7.10 7.26 14.26
C PHE A 68 6.04 6.75 15.24
N ILE A 69 4.79 6.62 14.79
CA ILE A 69 3.66 6.22 15.65
C ILE A 69 3.82 4.75 16.07
N ILE A 70 4.07 3.86 15.11
CA ILE A 70 4.35 2.44 15.36
C ILE A 70 5.83 2.19 15.09
N ARG A 71 6.61 1.99 16.16
CA ARG A 71 8.06 1.76 16.09
C ARG A 71 8.45 0.30 15.83
N SER A 72 7.49 -0.62 15.84
CA SER A 72 7.75 -2.05 15.64
C SER A 72 7.85 -2.40 14.16
N LYS A 73 9.05 -2.84 13.73
CA LYS A 73 9.32 -3.30 12.35
C LYS A 73 8.51 -4.54 11.98
N ALA A 74 8.30 -5.44 12.95
CA ALA A 74 7.55 -6.67 12.75
C ALA A 74 6.09 -6.38 12.36
N ILE A 75 5.49 -5.31 12.91
CA ILE A 75 4.13 -4.90 12.55
C ILE A 75 4.08 -4.45 11.09
N TRP A 76 5.01 -3.60 10.65
CA TRP A 76 5.02 -3.12 9.27
C TRP A 76 5.33 -4.22 8.26
N LEU A 77 6.20 -5.17 8.59
CA LEU A 77 6.40 -6.37 7.76
C LEU A 77 5.13 -7.22 7.67
N ALA A 78 4.42 -7.41 8.78
CA ALA A 78 3.15 -8.13 8.78
C ALA A 78 2.09 -7.42 7.91
N VAL A 79 2.03 -6.09 7.94
CA VAL A 79 1.14 -5.28 7.06
C VAL A 79 1.47 -5.53 5.59
N ILE A 80 2.75 -5.52 5.21
CA ILE A 80 3.17 -5.79 3.82
C ILE A 80 2.76 -7.19 3.38
N ILE A 81 3.04 -8.20 4.22
CA ILE A 81 2.69 -9.59 3.92
C ILE A 81 1.17 -9.75 3.79
N LEU A 82 0.40 -9.15 4.70
CA LEU A 82 -1.06 -9.15 4.67
C LEU A 82 -1.58 -8.52 3.38
N PHE A 83 -1.06 -7.36 3.00
CA PHE A 83 -1.45 -6.64 1.78
C PHE A 83 -1.24 -7.49 0.52
N PHE A 84 -0.07 -8.10 0.34
CA PHE A 84 0.18 -8.98 -0.80
C PHE A 84 -0.67 -10.26 -0.78
N THR A 85 -0.88 -10.84 0.40
CA THR A 85 -1.69 -12.06 0.54
C THR A 85 -3.15 -11.82 0.16
N LEU A 86 -3.73 -10.71 0.62
CA LEU A 86 -5.12 -10.35 0.33
C LEU A 86 -5.31 -9.99 -1.14
N ASN A 87 -4.42 -9.17 -1.73
CA ASN A 87 -4.47 -8.85 -3.15
C ASN A 87 -4.26 -10.10 -4.02
N GLY A 88 -3.34 -10.99 -3.64
CA GLY A 88 -3.14 -12.26 -4.33
C GLY A 88 -4.37 -13.17 -4.27
N ALA A 89 -5.01 -13.26 -3.10
CA ALA A 89 -6.26 -14.00 -2.94
C ALA A 89 -7.38 -13.41 -3.81
N ALA A 90 -7.52 -12.09 -3.86
CA ALA A 90 -8.53 -11.42 -4.69
C ALA A 90 -8.32 -11.71 -6.17
N LEU A 91 -7.07 -11.66 -6.66
CA LEU A 91 -6.73 -12.04 -8.02
C LEU A 91 -7.09 -13.51 -8.30
N ILE A 92 -6.77 -14.44 -7.39
CA ILE A 92 -7.15 -15.86 -7.56
C ILE A 92 -8.66 -16.03 -7.68
N TYR A 93 -9.45 -15.32 -6.87
CA TYR A 93 -10.91 -15.33 -6.99
C TYR A 93 -11.38 -14.77 -8.35
N GLU A 94 -10.75 -13.72 -8.82
CA GLU A 94 -11.05 -13.13 -10.14
C GLU A 94 -10.76 -14.13 -11.26
N PHE A 95 -9.62 -14.82 -11.23
CA PHE A 95 -9.30 -15.88 -12.19
C PHE A 95 -10.37 -16.98 -12.15
N ILE A 96 -10.71 -17.48 -10.97
CA ILE A 96 -11.67 -18.60 -10.81
C ILE A 96 -13.07 -18.21 -11.33
N ASN A 97 -13.53 -17.01 -11.01
CA ASN A 97 -14.90 -16.60 -11.32
C ASN A 97 -15.06 -16.03 -12.73
N ASN A 98 -13.99 -15.50 -13.35
CA ASN A 98 -14.03 -14.93 -14.70
C ASN A 98 -13.45 -15.83 -15.79
N HIS A 99 -13.18 -17.12 -15.51
CA HIS A 99 -12.62 -18.08 -16.48
C HIS A 99 -13.37 -18.17 -17.83
N GLY A 100 -14.64 -17.73 -17.90
CA GLY A 100 -15.43 -17.71 -19.13
C GLY A 100 -15.57 -16.34 -19.82
N GLY A 101 -15.08 -15.25 -19.22
CA GLY A 101 -15.35 -13.87 -19.66
C GLY A 101 -14.16 -13.13 -20.29
N TYR A 102 -12.93 -13.55 -20.02
CA TYR A 102 -11.70 -12.94 -20.56
C TYR A 102 -10.77 -13.99 -21.15
N GLU A 103 -9.96 -13.60 -22.15
CA GLU A 103 -8.86 -14.43 -22.60
C GLU A 103 -7.78 -14.52 -21.52
N VAL A 104 -7.18 -15.70 -21.35
CA VAL A 104 -6.15 -15.96 -20.33
C VAL A 104 -4.99 -14.97 -20.42
N TYR A 105 -4.67 -14.50 -21.64
CA TYR A 105 -3.62 -13.51 -21.87
C TYR A 105 -3.92 -12.15 -21.24
N ASP A 106 -5.17 -11.70 -21.28
CA ASP A 106 -5.59 -10.42 -20.70
C ASP A 106 -5.50 -10.47 -19.17
N MET A 107 -5.92 -11.59 -18.57
CA MET A 107 -5.86 -11.79 -17.13
C MET A 107 -4.40 -11.78 -16.61
N VAL A 108 -3.48 -12.44 -17.33
CA VAL A 108 -2.05 -12.46 -16.95
C VAL A 108 -1.44 -11.06 -17.05
N THR A 109 -1.77 -10.32 -18.10
CA THR A 109 -1.27 -8.96 -18.31
C THR A 109 -1.76 -8.01 -17.21
N MET A 110 -3.06 -8.05 -16.89
CA MET A 110 -3.62 -7.26 -15.79
C MET A 110 -2.97 -7.59 -14.45
N THR A 111 -2.80 -8.89 -14.15
CA THR A 111 -2.13 -9.36 -12.91
C THR A 111 -0.72 -8.80 -12.78
N ALA A 112 0.07 -8.79 -13.87
CA ALA A 112 1.42 -8.24 -13.85
C ALA A 112 1.43 -6.74 -13.54
N PHE A 113 0.51 -5.97 -14.12
CA PHE A 113 0.36 -4.54 -13.80
C PHE A 113 -0.06 -4.31 -12.35
N TYR A 114 -1.01 -5.10 -11.82
CA TYR A 114 -1.43 -5.02 -10.43
C TYR A 114 -0.28 -5.31 -9.46
N LEU A 115 0.53 -6.34 -9.70
CA LEU A 115 1.68 -6.67 -8.86
C LEU A 115 2.75 -5.57 -8.86
N LEU A 116 3.00 -4.98 -10.02
CA LEU A 116 3.95 -3.86 -10.15
C LEU A 116 3.44 -2.66 -9.35
N PHE A 117 2.16 -2.33 -9.49
CA PHE A 117 1.53 -1.24 -8.75
C PHE A 117 1.54 -1.48 -7.24
N ALA A 118 1.14 -2.68 -6.80
CA ALA A 118 1.19 -3.10 -5.39
C ALA A 118 2.61 -2.96 -4.80
N SER A 119 3.63 -3.30 -5.58
CA SER A 119 5.03 -3.14 -5.16
C SER A 119 5.41 -1.68 -4.96
N VAL A 120 4.94 -0.76 -5.81
CA VAL A 120 5.16 0.68 -5.67
C VAL A 120 4.46 1.23 -4.43
N LEU A 121 3.24 0.79 -4.13
CA LEU A 121 2.47 1.23 -2.96
C LEU A 121 3.16 0.93 -1.63
N VAL A 122 3.95 -0.14 -1.57
CA VAL A 122 4.65 -0.59 -0.36
C VAL A 122 5.97 0.14 -0.11
N LEU A 123 6.55 0.80 -1.12
CA LEU A 123 7.85 1.49 -1.01
C LEU A 123 7.97 2.48 0.18
N PRO A 124 6.95 3.31 0.49
CA PRO A 124 7.03 4.22 1.65
C PRO A 124 7.19 3.47 2.97
N ILE A 125 6.60 2.28 3.10
CA ILE A 125 6.67 1.47 4.31
C ILE A 125 8.04 0.83 4.44
N ILE A 126 8.61 0.34 3.34
CA ILE A 126 9.98 -0.17 3.31
C ILE A 126 10.94 0.93 3.77
N LYS A 127 10.80 2.13 3.21
CA LYS A 127 11.59 3.29 3.60
C LYS A 127 11.43 3.63 5.09
N TYR A 128 10.19 3.60 5.60
CA TYR A 128 9.92 3.83 7.01
C TYR A 128 10.56 2.77 7.93
N ILE A 129 10.60 1.49 7.53
CA ILE A 129 11.31 0.42 8.26
C ILE A 129 12.82 0.67 8.27
N GLU A 130 13.40 1.13 7.17
CA GLU A 130 14.81 1.52 7.11
C GLU A 130 15.13 2.68 8.05
N ASP A 131 14.27 3.70 8.08
CA ASP A 131 14.45 4.85 8.98
C ASP A 131 14.36 4.42 10.46
N LEU A 132 13.43 3.50 10.79
CA LEU A 132 13.38 2.87 12.11
C LEU A 132 14.64 2.03 12.44
N ASN A 133 15.25 1.37 11.45
CA ASN A 133 16.53 0.66 11.65
C ASN A 133 17.63 1.64 12.05
N GLN A 134 17.73 2.77 11.35
CA GLN A 134 18.75 3.79 11.60
C GLN A 134 18.60 4.40 12.99
N ILE A 135 17.38 4.79 13.39
CA ILE A 135 17.11 5.37 14.71
C ILE A 135 17.44 4.39 15.84
N ASN A 136 17.05 3.12 15.71
CA ASN A 136 17.36 2.12 16.74
C ASN A 136 18.86 1.83 16.86
N SER A 137 19.62 2.01 15.78
CA SER A 137 21.09 1.85 15.78
C SER A 137 21.84 3.09 16.27
N ASN A 138 21.20 4.27 16.26
CA ASN A 138 21.80 5.54 16.68
C ASN A 138 20.74 6.43 17.37
N PRO A 139 20.51 6.25 18.69
CA PRO A 139 19.44 6.92 19.42
C PRO A 139 19.61 8.45 19.53
N ASP A 140 20.81 8.98 19.28
CA ASP A 140 21.09 10.43 19.35
C ASP A 140 20.35 11.24 18.28
N ILE A 141 19.84 10.58 17.22
CA ILE A 141 19.11 11.21 16.10
C ILE A 141 17.71 11.71 16.51
N ASP A 142 17.08 11.15 17.55
CA ASP A 142 15.72 11.53 18.01
C ASP A 142 15.69 12.90 18.72
N THR A 143 16.86 13.51 18.99
CA THR A 143 16.96 14.76 19.79
C THR A 143 16.97 16.05 18.96
N ASN A 144 17.00 15.98 17.62
CA ASN A 144 17.05 17.17 16.77
C ASN A 144 15.79 17.30 15.89
N PRO A 145 14.75 17.99 16.38
CA PRO A 145 13.58 18.30 15.56
C PRO A 145 13.97 19.38 14.53
N GLN A 146 14.39 18.95 13.34
CA GLN A 146 14.45 19.80 12.13
C GLN A 146 13.26 19.52 11.21
#